data_AF-A0A1H3C9R4-F1
#
_entry.id   AF-A0A1H3C9R4-F1
#
_cell.length_a   1.000
_cell.length_b   1.000
_cell.length_c   1.000
_cell.angle_alpha   90.00
_cell.angle_beta   90.00
_cell.angle_gamma   90.00
#
_symmetry.space_group_name_H-M   'P 1'
#
loop_
_entity.id
_entity.type
_entity.pdbx_description
1 polymer ?
#
loop_
_entity_poly.entity_id
_entity_poly.type
_entity_poly.pdbx_seq_one_letter_code
_entity_poly.pdbx_strand_id
1 'polypeptide(L)'
;MSRSWNEEDDQMLCYWVSACRRSGMSRNRTFTTVAQKMGRDEEECFLRWKDFSVGETNPSSYLNKWAGLNSEPLSMLERVQRLEDRIQASQVHIEQLLKENRKLREEMKFFEMLLLEEYQLLVKLLDRKKPKAKIHGF
;
A
#
# COMPACT_ATOMS: atom_id res chain seq x y z
N MET A 1 -41.11 -18.83 -2.70
CA MET A 1 -40.23 -18.83 -3.88
C MET A 1 -38.88 -18.37 -3.41
N SER A 2 -37.92 -19.29 -3.32
CA SER A 2 -36.60 -19.02 -2.73
C SER A 2 -35.73 -18.25 -3.72
N ARG A 3 -34.97 -17.28 -3.20
CA ARG A 3 -34.04 -16.44 -3.98
C ARG A 3 -33.00 -17.31 -4.68
N SER A 4 -32.66 -16.99 -5.92
CA SER A 4 -31.57 -17.67 -6.66
C SER A 4 -30.27 -17.61 -5.85
N TRP A 5 -29.42 -18.63 -5.98
CA TRP A 5 -28.10 -18.65 -5.35
C TRP A 5 -27.16 -17.72 -6.11
N ASN A 6 -26.46 -16.86 -5.37
CA ASN A 6 -25.40 -16.00 -5.89
C ASN A 6 -24.03 -16.49 -5.42
N GLU A 7 -22.96 -16.05 -6.07
CA GLU A 7 -21.59 -16.43 -5.70
C GLU A 7 -21.23 -16.04 -4.25
N GLU A 8 -21.77 -14.93 -3.75
CA GLU A 8 -21.65 -14.50 -2.35
C GLU A 8 -22.37 -15.45 -1.37
N ASP A 9 -23.53 -15.98 -1.76
CA ASP A 9 -24.28 -16.93 -0.93
C ASP A 9 -23.54 -18.27 -0.84
N ASP A 10 -22.94 -18.70 -1.96
CA ASP A 10 -22.11 -19.90 -2.01
C ASP A 10 -20.83 -19.76 -1.16
N GLN A 11 -20.22 -18.56 -1.15
CA GLN A 11 -19.09 -18.23 -0.28
C GLN A 11 -19.48 -18.26 1.20
N MET A 12 -20.61 -17.66 1.57
CA MET A 12 -21.11 -17.66 2.94
C MET A 12 -21.46 -19.08 3.41
N LEU A 13 -22.11 -19.88 2.56
CA LEU A 13 -22.44 -21.28 2.85
C LEU A 13 -21.16 -22.07 3.20
N CYS A 14 -20.11 -21.93 2.40
CA CYS A 14 -18.85 -22.63 2.62
C CYS A 14 -18.13 -22.18 3.89
N TYR A 15 -18.11 -20.88 4.17
CA TYR A 15 -17.51 -20.31 5.38
C TYR A 15 -18.17 -20.90 6.63
N TRP A 16 -19.50 -20.84 6.72
CA TRP A 16 -20.22 -21.28 7.90
C TRP A 16 -20.16 -22.79 8.11
N VAL A 17 -20.28 -23.58 7.03
CA VAL A 17 -20.13 -25.05 7.12
C VAL A 17 -18.72 -25.44 7.61
N SER A 18 -17.68 -24.76 7.12
CA SER A 18 -16.30 -24.98 7.55
C SER A 18 -16.05 -24.53 9.00
N ALA A 19 -16.66 -23.42 9.42
CA ALA A 19 -16.60 -22.95 10.80
C ALA A 19 -17.27 -23.96 11.76
N CYS A 20 -18.48 -24.42 11.45
CA CYS A 20 -19.19 -25.43 12.24
C CYS A 20 -18.44 -26.76 12.32
N ARG A 21 -17.79 -27.19 11.23
CA ARG A 21 -16.95 -28.40 11.20
C ARG A 21 -15.72 -28.27 12.11
N ARG A 22 -15.05 -27.11 12.12
CA ARG A 22 -13.93 -26.83 13.03
C ARG A 22 -14.35 -26.85 14.49
N SER A 23 -15.58 -26.44 14.79
CA SER A 23 -16.17 -26.51 16.13
C SER A 23 -16.70 -27.90 16.51
N GLY A 24 -16.53 -28.92 15.65
CA GLY A 24 -16.95 -30.30 15.94
C GLY A 24 -18.47 -30.51 15.94
N MET A 25 -19.24 -29.62 15.29
CA MET A 25 -20.70 -29.73 15.26
C MET A 25 -21.16 -30.90 14.40
N SER A 26 -22.20 -31.60 14.88
CA SER A 26 -22.84 -32.68 14.12
C SER A 26 -23.55 -32.14 12.87
N ARG A 27 -23.64 -32.97 11.83
CA ARG A 27 -24.20 -32.59 10.50
C ARG A 27 -25.55 -31.88 10.60
N ASN A 28 -26.48 -32.40 11.39
CA ASN A 28 -27.81 -31.83 11.55
C ASN A 28 -27.74 -30.44 12.22
N ARG A 29 -26.89 -30.27 13.23
CA ARG A 29 -26.73 -28.96 13.89
C ARG A 29 -26.01 -27.93 13.02
N THR A 30 -25.15 -28.40 12.11
CA THR A 30 -24.43 -27.53 11.18
C THR A 30 -25.41 -26.84 10.22
N PHE A 31 -26.26 -27.60 9.52
CA PHE A 31 -27.16 -27.00 8.53
C PHE A 31 -28.30 -26.21 9.16
N THR A 32 -28.81 -26.58 10.34
CA THR A 32 -29.76 -25.72 11.10
C THR A 32 -29.14 -24.36 11.43
N THR A 33 -27.87 -24.34 11.87
CA THR A 33 -27.18 -23.10 12.26
C THR A 33 -26.87 -22.24 11.04
N VAL A 34 -26.40 -22.87 9.96
CA VAL A 34 -26.08 -22.20 8.69
C VAL A 34 -27.35 -21.61 8.06
N ALA A 35 -28.44 -22.36 8.03
CA ALA A 35 -29.76 -21.92 7.56
C ALA A 35 -30.24 -20.67 8.32
N GLN A 36 -30.14 -20.68 9.66
CA GLN A 36 -30.48 -19.53 10.49
C GLN A 36 -29.58 -18.31 10.20
N LYS A 37 -28.30 -18.52 9.90
CA LYS A 37 -27.35 -17.44 9.60
C LYS A 37 -27.54 -16.84 8.21
N MET A 38 -27.95 -17.64 7.23
CA MET A 38 -28.16 -17.20 5.85
C MET A 38 -29.61 -16.81 5.54
N GLY A 39 -30.54 -17.03 6.48
CA GLY A 39 -31.97 -16.76 6.27
C GLY A 39 -32.58 -17.64 5.16
N ARG A 40 -32.02 -18.83 4.95
CA ARG A 40 -32.45 -19.81 3.94
C ARG A 40 -32.90 -21.09 4.62
N ASP A 41 -33.56 -21.96 3.88
CA ASP A 41 -34.01 -23.24 4.41
C ASP A 41 -32.84 -24.23 4.61
N GLU A 42 -32.99 -25.13 5.59
CA GLU A 42 -31.98 -26.13 5.92
C GLU A 42 -31.73 -27.10 4.76
N GLU A 43 -32.83 -27.57 4.16
CA GLU A 43 -32.77 -28.52 3.04
C GLU A 43 -32.13 -27.89 1.80
N GLU A 44 -32.39 -26.61 1.53
CA GLU A 44 -31.77 -25.88 0.42
C GLU A 44 -30.26 -25.71 0.61
N CYS A 45 -29.82 -25.34 1.82
CA CYS A 45 -28.39 -25.23 2.16
C CYS A 45 -27.69 -26.59 2.05
N PHE A 46 -28.37 -27.64 2.49
CA PHE A 46 -27.86 -29.00 2.45
C PHE A 46 -27.72 -29.53 1.01
N LEU A 47 -28.74 -29.34 0.18
CA LEU A 47 -28.72 -29.73 -1.24
C LEU A 47 -27.64 -28.97 -2.00
N ARG A 48 -27.56 -27.65 -1.81
CA ARG A 48 -26.53 -26.81 -2.42
C ARG A 48 -25.12 -27.25 -2.01
N TRP A 49 -24.91 -27.56 -0.73
CA TRP A 49 -23.64 -28.13 -0.24
C TRP A 49 -23.35 -29.52 -0.81
N LYS A 50 -24.38 -30.35 -0.97
CA LYS A 50 -24.25 -31.68 -1.56
C LYS A 50 -23.82 -31.58 -3.03
N ASP A 51 -24.39 -30.64 -3.79
CA ASP A 51 -24.02 -30.38 -5.18
C ASP A 51 -22.54 -29.99 -5.30
N PHE A 52 -22.03 -29.15 -4.39
CA PHE A 52 -20.59 -28.83 -4.29
C PHE A 52 -19.71 -30.05 -3.97
N SER A 53 -20.25 -31.02 -3.22
CA SER A 53 -19.49 -32.20 -2.80
C SER A 53 -19.51 -33.36 -3.80
N VAL A 54 -20.49 -33.39 -4.71
CA VAL A 54 -20.74 -34.52 -5.62
C VAL A 54 -20.48 -34.17 -7.10
N GLY A 55 -20.61 -32.90 -7.51
CA GLY A 55 -20.47 -32.46 -8.90
C GLY A 55 -19.09 -31.90 -9.27
N GLU A 56 -18.30 -32.70 -10.00
CA GLU A 56 -17.32 -32.38 -11.04
C GLU A 56 -16.14 -31.40 -10.82
N THR A 57 -14.95 -31.93 -11.11
CA THR A 57 -13.71 -31.25 -11.56
C THR A 57 -13.03 -30.27 -10.60
N ASN A 58 -12.02 -30.78 -9.88
CA ASN A 58 -11.09 -30.06 -9.00
C ASN A 58 -11.71 -29.42 -7.75
N PRO A 59 -12.01 -30.24 -6.71
CA PRO A 59 -12.15 -29.77 -5.33
C PRO A 59 -10.97 -28.89 -4.91
N SER A 60 -9.80 -29.12 -5.50
CA SER A 60 -8.54 -28.40 -5.28
C SER A 60 -8.64 -26.90 -5.58
N SER A 61 -9.47 -26.42 -6.52
CA SER A 61 -9.47 -24.99 -6.89
C SER A 61 -10.11 -24.11 -5.81
N TYR A 62 -11.28 -24.49 -5.30
CA TYR A 62 -11.98 -23.71 -4.28
C TYR A 62 -11.40 -23.98 -2.89
N LEU A 63 -11.15 -25.24 -2.50
CA LEU A 63 -10.56 -25.55 -1.19
C LEU A 63 -9.15 -24.98 -1.02
N ASN A 64 -8.30 -24.93 -2.07
CA ASN A 64 -7.00 -24.26 -1.96
C ASN A 64 -7.15 -22.73 -1.91
N LYS A 65 -8.18 -22.15 -2.54
CA LYS A 65 -8.50 -20.71 -2.39
C LYS A 65 -8.83 -20.38 -0.93
N TRP A 66 -9.59 -21.24 -0.25
CA TRP A 66 -9.93 -21.09 1.18
C TRP A 66 -8.77 -21.43 2.13
N ALA A 67 -7.93 -22.41 1.79
CA ALA A 67 -6.72 -22.71 2.57
C ALA A 67 -5.71 -21.54 2.48
N GLY A 68 -5.59 -20.90 1.32
CA GLY A 68 -4.81 -19.67 1.14
C GLY A 68 -5.36 -18.49 1.95
N LEU A 69 -6.68 -18.27 1.92
CA LEU A 69 -7.34 -17.19 2.67
C LEU A 69 -7.24 -17.32 4.21
N ASN A 70 -7.10 -18.54 4.74
CA ASN A 70 -6.91 -18.76 6.17
C ASN A 70 -5.43 -18.71 6.62
N SER A 71 -4.46 -18.86 5.70
CA SER A 71 -3.03 -18.59 5.98
C SER A 71 -2.60 -17.15 5.63
N GLU A 72 -3.41 -16.46 4.82
CA GLU A 72 -3.22 -15.07 4.40
C GLU A 72 -3.28 -13.99 5.49
N PRO A 73 -3.98 -14.11 6.65
CA PRO A 73 -4.08 -12.98 7.58
C PRO A 73 -2.74 -12.58 8.16
N LEU A 74 -1.90 -13.56 8.52
CA LEU A 74 -0.54 -13.34 9.00
C LEU A 74 0.37 -12.80 7.89
N SER A 75 0.25 -13.34 6.67
CA SER A 75 1.03 -12.90 5.51
C SER A 75 0.68 -11.47 5.07
N MET A 76 -0.61 -11.10 5.12
CA MET A 76 -1.06 -9.74 4.83
C MET A 76 -0.61 -8.76 5.91
N LEU A 77 -0.67 -9.14 7.19
CA LEU A 77 -0.21 -8.30 8.29
C LEU A 77 1.30 -8.06 8.22
N GLU A 78 2.10 -9.10 7.96
CA GLU A 78 3.54 -8.96 7.69
C GLU A 78 3.80 -8.07 6.47
N ARG A 79 2.99 -8.19 5.41
CA ARG A 79 3.13 -7.35 4.22
C ARG A 79 2.81 -5.89 4.51
N VAL A 80 1.76 -5.62 5.27
CA VAL A 80 1.39 -4.26 5.71
C VAL A 80 2.52 -3.67 6.55
N GLN A 81 3.03 -4.42 7.52
CA GLN A 81 4.13 -3.97 8.37
C GLN A 81 5.39 -3.64 7.56
N ARG A 82 5.78 -4.50 6.59
CA ARG A 82 6.90 -4.20 5.68
C ARG A 82 6.67 -2.95 4.83
N LEU A 83 5.42 -2.68 4.42
CA LEU A 83 5.08 -1.48 3.67
C LEU A 83 5.15 -0.24 4.57
N GLU A 84 4.66 -0.33 5.79
CA GLU A 84 4.76 0.73 6.80
C GLU A 84 6.23 1.06 7.11
N ASP A 85 7.08 0.06 7.33
CA ASP A 85 8.51 0.25 7.55
C ASP A 85 9.19 0.95 6.36
N ARG A 86 8.83 0.57 5.13
CA ARG A 86 9.37 1.22 3.91
C ARG A 86 8.90 2.66 3.78
N ILE A 87 7.65 2.96 4.12
CA ILE A 87 7.13 4.33 4.11
C ILE A 87 7.88 5.16 5.14
N GLN A 88 8.07 4.64 6.34
CA GLN A 88 8.79 5.34 7.41
C GLN A 88 10.25 5.62 7.02
N ALA A 89 10.96 4.62 6.47
CA ALA A 89 12.31 4.80 5.96
C ALA A 89 12.37 5.85 4.84
N SER A 90 11.40 5.84 3.92
CA SER A 90 11.30 6.82 2.85
C SER A 90 11.05 8.23 3.38
N GLN A 91 10.22 8.40 4.41
CA GLN A 91 9.96 9.70 5.04
C GLN A 91 11.23 10.28 5.66
N VAL A 92 11.98 9.46 6.41
CA VAL A 92 13.27 9.88 6.99
C VAL A 92 14.25 10.31 5.90
N HIS A 93 14.32 9.56 4.79
CA HIS A 93 15.21 9.92 3.69
C HIS A 93 14.81 11.23 3.00
N ILE A 94 13.51 11.47 2.79
CA ILE A 94 12.99 12.73 2.24
C ILE A 94 13.32 13.90 3.16
N GLU A 95 13.13 13.76 4.47
CA GLU A 95 13.47 14.82 5.43
C GLU A 95 14.96 15.17 5.41
N GLN A 96 15.83 14.16 5.27
CA GLN A 96 17.26 14.38 5.14
C GLN A 96 17.62 15.13 3.86
N LEU A 97 17.06 14.72 2.72
CA LEU A 97 17.24 15.42 1.44
C LEU A 97 16.73 16.86 1.50
N LEU A 98 15.62 17.13 2.20
CA LEU A 98 15.12 18.50 2.38
C LEU A 98 16.08 19.36 3.20
N LYS A 99 16.69 18.80 4.26
CA LYS A 99 17.71 19.49 5.05
C LYS A 99 18.95 19.79 4.21
N GLU A 100 19.44 18.82 3.44
CA GLU A 100 20.58 18.99 2.54
C GLU A 100 20.29 20.02 1.45
N ASN A 101 19.09 20.01 0.86
CA ASN A 101 18.71 20.99 -0.16
C ASN A 101 18.68 22.42 0.41
N ARG A 102 18.18 22.60 1.64
CA ARG A 102 18.22 23.92 2.31
C ARG A 102 19.64 24.39 2.54
N LYS A 103 20.52 23.51 3.05
CA LYS A 103 21.93 23.81 3.26
C LYS A 103 22.63 24.22 1.95
N LEU A 104 22.43 23.45 0.88
CA LEU A 104 23.02 23.78 -0.43
C LEU A 104 22.53 25.12 -0.98
N ARG A 105 21.26 25.48 -0.76
CA ARG A 105 20.74 26.81 -1.16
C ARG A 105 21.38 27.95 -0.36
N GLU A 106 21.65 27.74 0.92
CA GLU A 106 22.35 28.72 1.75
C GLU A 106 23.80 28.89 1.31
N GLU A 107 24.50 27.78 1.05
CA GLU A 107 25.85 27.78 0.49
C GLU A 107 25.89 28.48 -0.88
N MET A 108 24.92 28.21 -1.76
CA MET A 108 24.85 28.85 -3.07
C MET A 108 24.70 30.37 -2.97
N LYS A 109 23.84 30.86 -2.04
CA LYS A 109 23.70 32.30 -1.78
C LYS A 109 25.00 32.93 -1.27
N PHE A 110 25.72 32.21 -0.41
CA PHE A 110 27.03 32.65 0.06
C PHE A 110 28.02 32.80 -1.11
N PHE A 111 28.11 31.79 -1.97
CA PHE A 111 28.99 31.84 -3.14
C PHE A 111 28.59 32.93 -4.14
N GLU A 112 27.29 33.17 -4.36
CA GLU A 112 26.83 34.29 -5.20
C GLU A 112 27.28 35.64 -4.65
N MET A 113 27.16 35.87 -3.34
CA MET A 113 27.63 37.12 -2.72
C MET A 113 29.15 37.26 -2.84
N LEU A 114 29.91 36.21 -2.52
CA LEU A 114 31.36 36.22 -2.65
C LEU A 114 31.80 36.53 -4.09
N LEU A 115 31.13 35.92 -5.08
CA LEU A 115 31.44 36.15 -6.49
C LEU A 115 31.16 37.60 -6.90
N LEU A 116 30.08 38.21 -6.40
CA LEU A 116 29.77 39.61 -6.64
C LEU A 116 30.83 40.54 -6.05
N GLU A 117 31.32 40.26 -4.83
CA GLU A 117 32.38 41.03 -4.18
C GLU A 117 33.69 40.99 -4.99
N GLU A 118 34.12 39.79 -5.40
CA GLU A 118 35.30 39.59 -6.22
C GLU A 118 35.17 40.25 -7.60
N TYR A 119 33.97 40.16 -8.21
CA TYR A 119 33.69 40.85 -9.47
C TYR A 119 33.80 42.37 -9.33
N GLN A 120 33.24 42.95 -8.26
CA GLN A 120 33.36 44.38 -8.00
C GLN A 120 34.80 44.82 -7.76
N LEU A 121 35.60 43.98 -7.06
CA LEU A 121 37.02 44.23 -6.87
C LEU A 121 37.76 44.27 -8.21
N LEU A 122 37.47 43.31 -9.09
CA LEU A 122 38.05 43.25 -10.43
C LEU A 122 37.72 44.50 -11.25
N VAL A 123 36.45 44.94 -11.24
CA VAL A 123 36.04 46.19 -11.91
C VAL A 123 36.83 47.39 -11.38
N LYS A 124 36.94 47.54 -10.05
CA LYS A 124 37.73 48.63 -9.43
C LYS A 124 39.20 48.59 -9.85
N LEU A 125 39.80 47.40 -9.95
CA LEU A 125 41.19 47.23 -10.38
C LEU A 125 41.38 47.57 -11.86
N LEU A 126 40.42 47.18 -12.72
CA LEU A 126 40.43 47.50 -14.15
C LEU A 126 40.23 49.01 -14.39
N ASP A 127 39.33 49.66 -13.65
CA ASP A 127 39.11 51.11 -13.75
C ASP A 127 40.33 51.91 -13.31
N ARG A 128 41.07 51.44 -12.28
CA ARG A 128 42.34 52.07 -11.86
C ARG A 128 43.44 51.98 -12.91
N LYS A 129 43.40 50.98 -13.81
CA LYS A 129 44.37 50.82 -14.90
C LYS A 129 44.06 51.68 -16.13
N LYS A 130 42.90 52.35 -16.18
CA LYS A 130 42.60 53.40 -17.16
C LYS A 130 42.93 54.76 -16.53
N PRO A 131 44.18 55.28 -16.64
CA PRO A 131 44.41 56.65 -16.23
C PRO A 131 43.45 57.53 -17.05
N LYS A 132 42.64 58.35 -16.35
CA LYS A 132 41.91 59.44 -17.01
C LYS A 132 42.99 60.29 -17.67
N ALA A 133 43.22 60.08 -18.96
CA ALA A 133 44.08 60.93 -19.75
C ALA A 133 43.41 62.31 -19.80
N LYS A 134 43.67 63.13 -18.78
CA LYS A 134 43.49 64.57 -18.88
C LYS A 134 44.56 65.02 -19.86
N ILE A 135 44.17 65.03 -21.13
CA ILE A 135 44.84 65.86 -22.12
C ILE A 135 44.64 67.28 -21.60
N HIS A 136 45.65 67.81 -20.91
CA HIS A 136 45.79 69.26 -20.75
C HIS A 136 46.01 69.82 -22.16
N GLY A 137 44.91 70.12 -22.83
CA GLY A 137 44.90 70.90 -24.06
C GLY A 137 44.65 72.35 -23.69
N PHE A 138 45.73 73.13 -23.83
CA PHE A 138 45.83 74.58 -24.08
C PHE A 138 44.74 75.50 -23.53
#